data_AF-A0A8S9C472-F1
#
_entry.id   AF-A0A8S9C472-F1
#
_cell.length_a   1.000
_cell.length_b   1.000
_cell.length_c   1.000
_cell.angle_alpha   90.00
_cell.angle_beta   90.00
_cell.angle_gamma   90.00
#
_symmetry.space_group_name_H-M   'P 1'
#
loop_
_entity.id
_entity.type
_entity.pdbx_description
1 polymer ?
#
loop_
_entity_poly.entity_id
_entity_poly.type
_entity_poly.pdbx_seq_one_letter_code
_entity_poly.pdbx_strand_id
1 'polypeptide(L)'
;MDQITTGEPHVFFENETMIDHAIANWQLRQHLGLTQWPIVRSQFARNVHIWVELVPENAGAKMCRLRCGLRIKGGYRITVFPGQKKFPGREFYHLKCFEQIADFQDAEFLDRLLPAAPRFMSVRGQTTDAKPPPILFVDRGAKRLIEEWKHIMRRLINKRDNINNDDDNSESHDGYYKAGSSKDTPKIPDGTDQENFEGLSNQLAPIESDGTLDSYEWDLFNRFLTVSTERKEGLDDKHSLSLAGVNYYAEEQQFSTRFLREPYPKDVRAVTRLRKDR
;
A
#
# COMPACT_ATOMS: atom_id res chain seq x y z
N MET A 1 -13.83 -22.08 58.32
CA MET A 1 -14.41 -20.77 57.94
C MET A 1 -13.62 -20.29 56.76
N ASP A 2 -14.27 -20.36 55.60
CA ASP A 2 -13.65 -20.55 54.31
C ASP A 2 -13.07 -19.27 53.71
N GLN A 3 -11.92 -19.41 53.07
CA GLN A 3 -11.29 -18.35 52.29
C GLN A 3 -11.96 -18.27 50.92
N ILE A 4 -12.56 -17.12 50.63
CA ILE A 4 -13.10 -16.78 49.31
C ILE A 4 -11.92 -16.47 48.39
N THR A 5 -11.61 -17.37 47.48
CA THR A 5 -10.68 -17.12 46.37
C THR A 5 -11.38 -16.28 45.31
N THR A 6 -10.90 -15.05 45.11
CA THR A 6 -11.25 -14.16 44.00
C THR A 6 -10.77 -14.76 42.68
N GLY A 7 -11.70 -15.20 41.83
CA GLY A 7 -11.41 -15.65 40.47
C GLY A 7 -10.96 -14.49 39.58
N GLU A 8 -9.85 -14.69 38.88
CA GLU A 8 -9.32 -13.76 37.88
C GLU A 8 -10.20 -13.71 36.61
N PRO A 9 -10.51 -12.52 36.08
CA PRO A 9 -11.21 -12.37 34.80
C PRO A 9 -10.19 -12.16 33.67
N HIS A 10 -9.57 -13.23 33.15
CA HIS A 10 -8.51 -13.06 32.14
C HIS A 10 -8.67 -13.82 30.81
N VAL A 11 -9.82 -14.43 30.50
CA VAL A 11 -9.97 -15.28 29.28
C VAL A 11 -11.08 -14.86 28.31
N PHE A 12 -11.85 -13.79 28.59
CA PHE A 12 -12.99 -13.42 27.73
C PHE A 12 -12.67 -12.42 26.60
N PHE A 13 -11.63 -11.59 26.71
CA PHE A 13 -11.39 -10.51 25.74
C PHE A 13 -10.76 -10.97 24.41
N GLU A 14 -9.99 -12.04 24.37
CA GLU A 14 -9.32 -12.49 23.14
C GLU A 14 -10.32 -13.12 22.14
N ASN A 15 -11.33 -13.84 22.65
CA ASN A 15 -12.31 -14.53 21.81
C ASN A 15 -13.29 -13.58 21.09
N GLU A 16 -13.66 -12.46 21.72
CA GLU A 16 -14.53 -11.45 21.08
C GLU A 16 -13.85 -10.82 19.87
N THR A 17 -12.54 -10.50 19.98
CA THR A 17 -11.79 -9.90 18.87
C THR A 17 -11.63 -10.84 17.67
N MET A 18 -11.48 -12.14 17.92
CA MET A 18 -11.40 -13.15 16.85
C MET A 18 -12.72 -13.30 16.09
N ILE A 19 -13.85 -13.31 16.81
CA ILE A 19 -15.19 -13.38 16.20
C ILE A 19 -15.46 -12.12 15.38
N ASP A 20 -15.14 -10.94 15.92
CA ASP A 20 -15.30 -9.67 15.21
C ASP A 20 -14.44 -9.61 13.94
N HIS A 21 -13.20 -10.10 13.99
CA HIS A 21 -12.34 -10.21 12.81
C HIS A 21 -12.89 -11.20 11.79
N ALA A 22 -13.41 -12.35 12.22
CA ALA A 22 -14.02 -13.33 11.32
C ALA A 22 -15.28 -12.75 10.63
N ILE A 23 -16.14 -12.05 11.39
CA ILE A 23 -17.31 -11.36 10.84
C ILE A 23 -16.89 -10.27 9.87
N ALA A 24 -15.90 -9.45 10.22
CA ALA A 24 -15.42 -8.37 9.36
C ALA A 24 -14.73 -8.88 8.09
N ASN A 25 -13.94 -9.95 8.19
CA ASN A 25 -13.38 -10.65 7.03
C ASN A 25 -14.50 -11.17 6.12
N TRP A 26 -15.50 -11.84 6.70
CA TRP A 26 -16.65 -12.33 5.93
C TRP A 26 -17.40 -11.18 5.24
N GLN A 27 -17.68 -10.08 5.94
CA GLN A 27 -18.31 -8.88 5.37
C GLN A 27 -17.45 -8.26 4.26
N LEU A 28 -16.14 -8.16 4.46
CA LEU A 28 -15.23 -7.64 3.44
C LEU A 28 -15.22 -8.53 2.19
N ARG A 29 -15.19 -9.85 2.36
CA ARG A 29 -15.35 -10.79 1.24
C ARG A 29 -16.70 -10.59 0.55
N GLN A 30 -17.80 -10.34 1.28
CA GLN A 30 -19.12 -10.06 0.69
C GLN A 30 -19.07 -8.77 -0.13
N HIS A 31 -18.45 -7.72 0.41
CA HIS A 31 -18.27 -6.44 -0.28
C HIS A 31 -17.48 -6.61 -1.57
N LEU A 32 -16.48 -7.49 -1.57
CA LEU A 32 -15.64 -7.81 -2.72
C LEU A 32 -16.29 -8.78 -3.71
N GLY A 33 -17.46 -9.36 -3.37
CA GLY A 33 -18.09 -10.40 -4.17
C GLY A 33 -17.30 -11.72 -4.20
N LEU A 34 -16.49 -11.97 -3.17
CA LEU A 34 -15.67 -13.17 -2.97
C LEU A 34 -16.40 -14.25 -2.16
N THR A 35 -17.72 -14.15 -2.07
CA THR A 35 -18.53 -14.90 -1.10
C THR A 35 -19.37 -15.97 -1.74
N GLN A 36 -18.71 -17.09 -2.01
CA GLN A 36 -19.08 -18.41 -1.51
C GLN A 36 -18.09 -19.39 -2.10
N TRP A 37 -17.72 -20.39 -1.31
CA TRP A 37 -17.19 -21.63 -1.83
C TRP A 37 -18.41 -22.51 -2.18
N PRO A 38 -18.54 -23.09 -3.39
CA PRO A 38 -17.66 -22.93 -4.55
C PRO A 38 -17.86 -21.55 -5.19
N ILE A 39 -16.76 -21.00 -5.73
CA ILE A 39 -16.64 -19.64 -6.28
C ILE A 39 -17.64 -19.43 -7.42
N VAL A 40 -18.85 -18.98 -7.08
CA VAL A 40 -19.76 -18.40 -8.08
C VAL A 40 -19.32 -16.95 -8.23
N ARG A 41 -18.57 -16.67 -9.30
CA ARG A 41 -18.12 -15.32 -9.64
C ARG A 41 -19.33 -14.42 -9.83
N SER A 42 -19.62 -13.63 -8.81
CA SER A 42 -20.63 -12.58 -8.86
C SER A 42 -20.15 -11.48 -9.82
N GLN A 43 -20.95 -11.14 -10.83
CA GLN A 43 -20.68 -9.99 -11.72
C GLN A 43 -20.48 -8.67 -10.94
N PHE A 44 -21.01 -8.58 -9.71
CA PHE A 44 -20.88 -7.42 -8.84
C PHE A 44 -19.48 -7.22 -8.24
N ALA A 45 -18.61 -8.25 -8.29
CA ALA A 45 -17.24 -8.17 -7.81
C ALA A 45 -16.36 -7.16 -8.59
N ARG A 46 -16.74 -6.84 -9.84
CA ARG A 46 -15.95 -6.00 -10.75
C ARG A 46 -15.88 -4.51 -10.37
N ASN A 47 -16.76 -4.04 -9.50
CA ASN A 47 -16.89 -2.61 -9.17
C ASN A 47 -16.32 -2.24 -7.79
N VAL A 48 -15.55 -3.14 -7.18
CA VAL A 48 -15.04 -2.94 -5.82
C VAL A 48 -13.61 -2.46 -5.90
N HIS A 49 -13.35 -1.28 -5.34
CA HIS A 49 -12.02 -0.66 -5.36
C HIS A 49 -11.48 -0.50 -3.95
N ILE A 50 -10.25 -0.96 -3.73
CA ILE A 50 -9.53 -0.82 -2.47
C ILE A 50 -8.39 0.16 -2.73
N TRP A 51 -8.42 1.33 -2.09
CA TRP A 51 -7.41 2.35 -2.30
C TRP A 51 -6.51 2.49 -1.08
N VAL A 52 -5.20 2.59 -1.30
CA VAL A 52 -4.28 3.20 -0.34
C VAL A 52 -4.27 4.71 -0.61
N GLU A 53 -4.55 5.52 0.40
CA GLU A 53 -4.61 6.98 0.26
C GLU A 53 -3.98 7.70 1.43
N LEU A 54 -3.48 8.91 1.19
CA LEU A 54 -2.97 9.79 2.24
C LEU A 54 -4.13 10.33 3.08
N VAL A 55 -3.97 10.33 4.40
CA VAL A 55 -4.91 10.96 5.33
C VAL A 55 -4.65 12.46 5.31
N PRO A 56 -5.63 13.28 4.89
CA PRO A 56 -5.45 14.72 4.86
C PRO A 56 -5.33 15.26 6.28
N GLU A 57 -4.38 16.18 6.50
CA GLU A 57 -4.09 16.74 7.82
C GLU A 57 -5.32 17.41 8.46
N ASN A 58 -6.18 18.01 7.63
CA ASN A 58 -7.33 18.80 8.06
C ASN A 58 -8.68 18.09 7.92
N ALA A 59 -8.76 16.87 7.37
CA ALA A 59 -10.06 16.18 7.42
C ALA A 59 -10.26 15.60 8.82
N GLY A 60 -11.37 15.97 9.45
CA GLY A 60 -11.79 15.43 10.73
C GLY A 60 -11.55 13.92 10.79
N ALA A 61 -10.82 13.50 11.81
CA ALA A 61 -10.34 12.13 11.93
C ALA A 61 -11.49 11.12 11.82
N LYS A 62 -11.34 10.16 10.90
CA LYS A 62 -12.37 9.14 10.64
C LYS A 62 -12.17 7.95 11.57
N MET A 63 -13.25 7.29 11.95
CA MET A 63 -13.17 6.04 12.71
C MET A 63 -12.77 4.90 11.77
N CYS A 64 -11.87 4.04 12.23
CA CYS A 64 -11.63 2.77 11.55
C CYS A 64 -12.89 1.91 11.59
N ARG A 65 -13.24 1.30 10.46
CA ARG A 65 -14.42 0.43 10.34
C ARG A 65 -14.34 -0.79 11.27
N LEU A 66 -13.14 -1.32 11.53
CA LEU A 66 -12.88 -2.38 12.51
C LEU A 66 -12.99 -1.92 13.97
N ARG A 67 -13.25 -0.63 14.22
CA ARG A 67 -13.41 -0.09 15.58
C ARG A 67 -12.26 -0.46 16.52
N CYS A 68 -11.02 -0.42 16.03
CA CYS A 68 -9.79 -0.69 16.79
C CYS A 68 -9.52 0.30 17.95
N GLY A 69 -10.52 1.05 18.43
CA GLY A 69 -10.41 2.07 19.45
C GLY A 69 -9.78 3.39 18.97
N LEU A 70 -9.15 3.40 17.78
CA LEU A 70 -8.39 4.55 17.29
C LEU A 70 -9.08 5.25 16.12
N ARG A 71 -8.90 6.57 16.08
CA ARG A 71 -9.21 7.39 14.91
C ARG A 71 -8.06 7.30 13.91
N ILE A 72 -8.39 7.32 12.62
CA ILE A 72 -7.43 7.42 11.53
C ILE A 72 -6.97 8.87 11.41
N LYS A 73 -5.69 9.13 11.70
CA LYS A 73 -5.05 10.46 11.68
C LYS A 73 -3.65 10.34 11.10
N GLY A 74 -3.31 11.19 10.12
CA GLY A 74 -2.01 11.21 9.46
C GLY A 74 -1.69 9.91 8.69
N GLY A 75 -0.60 9.94 7.93
CA GLY A 75 -0.08 8.78 7.21
C GLY A 75 -1.01 8.25 6.12
N TYR A 76 -0.88 6.96 5.81
CA TYR A 76 -1.68 6.28 4.80
C TYR A 76 -2.82 5.47 5.43
N ARG A 77 -3.94 5.36 4.71
CA ARG A 77 -5.10 4.56 5.09
C ARG A 77 -5.64 3.76 3.92
N ILE A 78 -6.51 2.79 4.23
CA ILE A 78 -7.31 2.09 3.22
C ILE A 78 -8.69 2.70 3.13
N THR A 79 -9.15 2.91 1.90
CA THR A 79 -10.53 3.27 1.57
C THR A 79 -11.14 2.23 0.65
N VAL A 80 -12.22 1.61 1.10
CA VAL A 80 -12.98 0.63 0.31
C VAL A 80 -14.21 1.29 -0.28
N PHE A 81 -14.36 1.15 -1.60
CA PHE A 81 -15.56 1.50 -2.34
C PHE A 81 -16.32 0.23 -2.66
N PRO A 82 -17.40 -0.08 -1.91
CA PRO A 82 -18.23 -1.23 -2.23
C PRO A 82 -18.95 -0.98 -3.57
N GLY A 83 -18.77 -1.90 -4.52
CA GLY A 83 -19.41 -1.85 -5.84
C GLY A 83 -20.91 -2.16 -5.84
N GLN A 84 -21.51 -2.35 -4.66
CA GLN A 84 -22.90 -2.77 -4.49
C GLN A 84 -23.75 -1.67 -3.85
N LYS A 85 -24.92 -1.40 -4.45
CA LYS A 85 -25.89 -0.42 -3.93
C LYS A 85 -26.34 -0.67 -2.48
N LYS A 86 -26.27 -1.92 -2.01
CA LYS A 86 -26.67 -2.33 -0.65
C LYS A 86 -25.72 -1.82 0.44
N PHE A 87 -24.50 -1.42 0.08
CA PHE A 87 -23.51 -0.89 0.99
C PHE A 87 -23.21 0.56 0.59
N PRO A 88 -24.05 1.53 0.99
CA PRO A 88 -23.84 2.91 0.59
C PRO A 88 -22.61 3.51 1.28
N GLY A 89 -21.74 4.14 0.50
CA GLY A 89 -20.65 4.98 1.00
C GLY A 89 -19.29 4.31 1.05
N ARG A 90 -18.30 5.09 1.51
CA ARG A 90 -16.89 4.68 1.59
C ARG A 90 -16.60 4.18 3.00
N GLU A 91 -15.87 3.09 3.11
CA GLU A 91 -15.37 2.58 4.39
C GLU A 91 -13.89 2.91 4.55
N PHE A 92 -13.48 3.30 5.76
CA PHE A 92 -12.11 3.70 6.07
C PHE A 92 -11.49 2.75 7.08
N TYR A 93 -10.24 2.35 6.83
CA TYR A 93 -9.48 1.46 7.69
C TYR A 93 -8.08 2.02 7.90
N HIS A 94 -7.48 1.82 9.08
CA HIS A 94 -6.02 1.89 9.16
C HIS A 94 -5.43 0.82 8.26
N LEU A 95 -4.29 1.11 7.64
CA LEU A 95 -3.59 0.17 6.76
C LEU A 95 -3.35 -1.18 7.47
N LYS A 96 -2.79 -1.12 8.69
CA LYS A 96 -2.54 -2.30 9.55
C LYS A 96 -3.81 -3.06 9.92
N CYS A 97 -4.89 -2.36 10.25
CA CYS A 97 -6.16 -3.00 10.61
C CYS A 97 -6.77 -3.71 9.40
N PHE A 98 -6.69 -3.11 8.21
CA PHE A 98 -7.20 -3.73 7.00
C PHE A 98 -6.45 -5.02 6.66
N GLU A 99 -5.12 -5.03 6.79
CA GLU A 99 -4.28 -6.22 6.63
C GLU A 99 -4.67 -7.40 7.53
N GLN A 100 -5.29 -7.17 8.69
CA GLN A 100 -5.76 -8.26 9.57
C GLN A 100 -6.91 -9.05 8.96
N ILE A 101 -7.72 -8.38 8.15
CA ILE A 101 -8.93 -8.96 7.55
C ILE A 101 -8.78 -9.18 6.04
N ALA A 102 -7.77 -8.60 5.40
CA ALA A 102 -7.47 -8.79 3.99
C ALA A 102 -6.62 -10.03 3.78
N ASP A 103 -6.96 -10.83 2.78
CA ASP A 103 -6.16 -11.97 2.36
C ASP A 103 -5.35 -11.60 1.13
N PHE A 104 -4.20 -10.93 1.34
CA PHE A 104 -3.32 -10.53 0.23
C PHE A 104 -2.53 -11.70 -0.37
N GLN A 105 -2.69 -12.92 0.14
CA GLN A 105 -2.18 -14.12 -0.50
C GLN A 105 -3.11 -14.63 -1.62
N ASP A 106 -4.30 -14.03 -1.74
CA ASP A 106 -5.21 -14.19 -2.88
C ASP A 106 -4.88 -13.15 -3.96
N ALA A 107 -4.48 -13.65 -5.12
CA ALA A 107 -4.18 -12.86 -6.32
C ALA A 107 -5.31 -11.88 -6.69
N GLU A 108 -6.58 -12.31 -6.64
CA GLU A 108 -7.71 -11.45 -7.00
C GLU A 108 -7.90 -10.31 -5.98
N PHE A 109 -7.56 -10.55 -4.72
CA PHE A 109 -7.62 -9.55 -3.66
C PHE A 109 -6.49 -8.53 -3.81
N LEU A 110 -5.27 -9.01 -4.04
CA LEU A 110 -4.08 -8.20 -4.25
C LEU A 110 -4.24 -7.24 -5.45
N ASP A 111 -4.84 -7.70 -6.55
CA ASP A 111 -5.02 -6.88 -7.76
C ASP A 111 -5.94 -5.67 -7.54
N ARG A 112 -6.89 -5.78 -6.60
CA ARG A 112 -7.85 -4.72 -6.30
C ARG A 112 -7.28 -3.60 -5.43
N LEU A 113 -6.15 -3.85 -4.78
CA LEU A 113 -5.43 -2.83 -4.02
C LEU A 113 -4.76 -1.86 -4.99
N LEU A 114 -5.11 -0.58 -4.92
CA LEU A 114 -4.59 0.45 -5.82
C LEU A 114 -4.06 1.63 -5.02
N PRO A 115 -2.86 2.15 -5.34
CA PRO A 115 -2.44 3.44 -4.83
C PRO A 115 -3.35 4.53 -5.40
N ALA A 116 -3.85 5.43 -4.55
CA ALA A 116 -4.66 6.55 -4.98
C ALA A 116 -3.82 7.51 -5.83
N ALA A 117 -4.22 7.70 -7.09
CA ALA A 117 -3.52 8.53 -8.07
C ALA A 117 -4.51 9.36 -8.90
N PRO A 118 -4.08 10.49 -9.50
CA PRO A 118 -4.92 11.39 -10.31
C PRO A 118 -5.77 10.70 -11.36
N ARG A 119 -5.19 9.72 -12.07
CA ARG A 119 -5.86 8.97 -13.15
C ARG A 119 -7.14 8.24 -12.73
N PHE A 120 -7.36 8.03 -11.43
CA PHE A 120 -8.50 7.28 -10.91
C PHE A 120 -9.63 8.17 -10.38
N MET A 121 -9.56 9.48 -10.60
CA MET A 121 -10.58 10.44 -10.15
C MET A 121 -11.99 10.14 -10.69
N SER A 122 -12.10 9.71 -11.95
CA SER A 122 -13.38 9.37 -12.59
C SER A 122 -14.08 8.18 -11.93
N VAL A 123 -13.31 7.23 -11.38
CA VAL A 123 -13.80 5.99 -10.78
C VAL A 123 -14.22 6.19 -9.31
N ARG A 124 -13.71 7.24 -8.64
CA ARG A 124 -13.99 7.51 -7.21
C ARG A 124 -15.38 8.07 -6.92
N GLY A 125 -16.28 8.10 -7.90
CA GLY A 125 -17.64 8.58 -7.73
C GLY A 125 -17.66 10.09 -7.50
N GLN A 126 -17.66 10.85 -8.59
CA GLN A 126 -18.21 12.20 -8.56
C GLN A 126 -19.71 12.08 -8.33
N THR A 127 -20.15 12.30 -7.09
CA THR A 127 -21.55 12.63 -6.84
C THR A 127 -21.77 14.01 -7.45
N THR A 128 -22.76 14.14 -8.34
CA THR A 128 -23.03 15.29 -9.20
C THR A 128 -23.24 16.63 -8.47
N ASP A 129 -23.46 16.61 -7.15
CA ASP A 129 -23.92 17.78 -6.38
C ASP A 129 -23.07 18.13 -5.13
N ALA A 130 -21.93 17.47 -4.93
CA ALA A 130 -21.07 17.73 -3.77
C ALA A 130 -19.70 18.27 -4.20
N LYS A 131 -19.19 19.26 -3.44
CA LYS A 131 -17.82 19.78 -3.55
C LYS A 131 -16.86 18.58 -3.69
N PRO A 132 -15.97 18.56 -4.70
CA PRO A 132 -15.12 17.39 -4.93
C PRO A 132 -14.38 17.07 -3.64
N PRO A 133 -14.40 15.80 -3.18
CA PRO A 133 -13.69 15.44 -1.97
C PRO A 133 -12.23 15.85 -2.12
N PRO A 134 -11.56 16.27 -1.02
CA PRO A 134 -10.16 16.63 -1.08
C PRO A 134 -9.38 15.50 -1.73
N ILE A 135 -8.45 15.89 -2.58
CA ILE A 135 -7.60 14.98 -3.33
C ILE A 135 -6.69 14.25 -2.33
N LEU A 136 -6.82 12.92 -2.23
CA LEU A 136 -6.08 12.09 -1.27
C LEU A 136 -5.11 11.15 -1.99
N PHE A 137 -4.24 11.71 -2.82
CA PHE A 137 -3.26 10.89 -3.53
C PHE A 137 -2.13 10.50 -2.60
N VAL A 138 -1.62 9.29 -2.80
CA VAL A 138 -0.30 8.96 -2.27
C VAL A 138 0.73 9.76 -3.06
N ASP A 139 1.80 10.19 -2.41
CA ASP A 139 2.95 10.74 -3.11
C ASP A 139 3.63 9.66 -3.98
N ARG A 140 4.59 10.10 -4.79
CA ARG A 140 5.21 9.24 -5.79
C ARG A 140 6.03 8.11 -5.15
N GLY A 141 6.67 8.37 -4.01
CA GLY A 141 7.47 7.36 -3.30
C GLY A 141 6.60 6.27 -2.68
N ALA A 142 5.52 6.65 -1.99
CA ALA A 142 4.56 5.69 -1.46
C ALA A 142 3.87 4.90 -2.58
N LYS A 143 3.51 5.55 -3.70
CA LYS A 143 2.99 4.84 -4.88
C LYS A 143 3.96 3.77 -5.35
N ARG A 144 5.25 4.12 -5.54
CA ARG A 144 6.30 3.17 -5.94
C ARG A 144 6.42 2.02 -4.97
N LEU A 145 6.45 2.29 -3.66
CA LEU A 145 6.51 1.25 -2.62
C LEU A 145 5.30 0.30 -2.66
N ILE A 146 4.09 0.81 -2.86
CA ILE A 146 2.88 -0.01 -2.93
C ILE A 146 2.89 -0.87 -4.20
N GLU A 147 3.24 -0.29 -5.35
CA GLU A 147 3.34 -1.02 -6.63
C GLU A 147 4.40 -2.13 -6.54
N GLU A 148 5.54 -1.83 -5.92
CA GLU A 148 6.61 -2.79 -5.71
C GLU A 148 6.23 -3.93 -4.76
N TRP A 149 5.68 -3.57 -3.60
CA TRP A 149 5.18 -4.55 -2.64
C TRP A 149 4.17 -5.49 -3.30
N LYS A 150 3.24 -4.96 -4.11
CA LYS A 150 2.28 -5.79 -4.87
C LYS A 150 3.00 -6.72 -5.85
N HIS A 151 4.02 -6.24 -6.53
CA HIS A 151 4.80 -7.04 -7.47
C HIS A 151 5.50 -8.21 -6.76
N ILE A 152 6.17 -7.95 -5.64
CA ILE A 152 6.80 -9.00 -4.81
C ILE A 152 5.78 -10.03 -4.33
N MET A 153 4.64 -9.57 -3.78
CA MET A 153 3.57 -10.46 -3.32
C MET A 153 3.02 -11.33 -4.45
N ARG A 154 2.83 -10.76 -5.65
CA ARG A 154 2.39 -11.53 -6.83
C ARG A 154 3.37 -12.64 -7.19
N ARG A 155 4.68 -12.35 -7.19
CA ARG A 155 5.71 -13.36 -7.49
C ARG A 155 5.70 -14.48 -6.46
N LEU A 156 5.57 -14.14 -5.18
CA LEU A 156 5.47 -15.13 -4.11
C LEU A 156 4.22 -16.00 -4.25
N ILE A 157 3.07 -15.42 -4.59
CA ILE A 157 1.81 -16.15 -4.88
C ILE A 157 2.01 -17.10 -6.06
N ASN A 158 2.55 -16.61 -7.18
CA ASN A 158 2.77 -17.45 -8.37
C ASN A 158 3.73 -18.60 -8.09
N LYS A 159 4.79 -18.35 -7.30
CA LYS A 159 5.74 -19.38 -6.85
C LYS A 159 5.04 -20.44 -5.97
N ARG A 160 4.18 -20.03 -5.05
CA ARG A 160 3.37 -20.96 -4.23
C ARG A 160 2.45 -21.82 -5.11
N ASP A 161 1.85 -21.20 -6.11
CA ASP A 161 0.84 -21.82 -6.98
C ASP A 161 1.46 -22.57 -8.19
N ASN A 162 2.79 -22.63 -8.28
CA ASN A 162 3.56 -23.20 -9.40
C ASN A 162 3.15 -22.64 -10.77
N ILE A 163 2.79 -21.35 -10.81
CA ILE A 163 2.48 -20.62 -12.04
C ILE A 163 3.80 -20.05 -12.58
N ASN A 164 4.29 -20.62 -13.68
CA ASN A 164 5.44 -20.08 -14.39
C ASN A 164 5.06 -18.75 -15.04
N ASN A 165 5.57 -17.66 -14.47
CA ASN A 165 5.52 -16.37 -15.11
C ASN A 165 6.85 -16.13 -15.82
N ASP A 166 6.94 -16.56 -17.08
CA ASP A 166 8.06 -16.22 -17.97
C ASP A 166 8.08 -14.73 -18.35
N ASP A 167 7.06 -13.95 -17.92
CA ASP A 167 6.97 -12.50 -18.02
C ASP A 167 7.90 -11.74 -17.04
N ASP A 168 8.89 -12.42 -16.45
CA ASP A 168 10.07 -11.80 -15.82
C ASP A 168 10.98 -11.21 -16.92
N ASN A 169 10.39 -10.36 -17.78
CA ASN A 169 11.09 -9.70 -18.88
C ASN A 169 12.05 -8.69 -18.27
N SER A 170 13.24 -9.20 -17.92
CA SER A 170 14.24 -8.57 -17.07
C SER A 170 14.67 -7.18 -17.54
N GLU A 171 14.56 -6.87 -18.83
CA GLU A 171 14.99 -5.58 -19.37
C GLU A 171 14.05 -4.42 -19.00
N SER A 172 12.72 -4.62 -19.08
CA SER A 172 11.77 -3.58 -18.66
C SER A 172 11.69 -3.47 -17.14
N HIS A 173 11.96 -4.58 -16.45
CA HIS A 173 12.01 -4.65 -15.00
C HIS A 173 13.24 -3.91 -14.47
N ASP A 174 14.42 -4.19 -15.02
CA ASP A 174 15.67 -3.55 -14.61
C ASP A 174 15.62 -2.02 -14.73
N GLY A 175 15.14 -1.48 -15.86
CA GLY A 175 15.09 -0.02 -16.05
C GLY A 175 14.19 0.72 -15.05
N TYR A 176 13.15 0.07 -14.54
CA TYR A 176 12.23 0.69 -13.57
C TYR A 176 12.77 0.69 -12.13
N TYR A 177 13.58 -0.32 -11.79
CA TYR A 177 14.09 -0.58 -10.44
C TYR A 177 15.49 -0.03 -10.22
N LYS A 178 16.30 0.00 -11.28
CA LYS A 178 17.65 0.57 -11.28
C LYS A 178 17.65 2.05 -11.66
N ALA A 179 16.49 2.61 -12.01
CA ALA A 179 16.34 4.03 -12.31
C ALA A 179 16.95 4.91 -11.20
N GLY A 180 17.84 5.82 -11.60
CA GLY A 180 18.60 6.69 -10.72
C GLY A 180 19.94 6.12 -10.23
N SER A 181 20.24 4.84 -10.49
CA SER A 181 21.56 4.27 -10.27
C SER A 181 22.55 4.85 -11.27
N SER A 182 23.77 5.18 -10.82
CA SER A 182 24.86 5.62 -11.68
C SER A 182 25.52 4.48 -12.45
N LYS A 183 25.23 3.24 -12.07
CA LYS A 183 25.76 2.03 -12.70
C LYS A 183 24.85 1.50 -13.79
N ASP A 184 23.62 2.00 -13.86
CA ASP A 184 22.64 1.60 -14.86
C ASP A 184 22.56 2.64 -15.97
N THR A 185 22.47 2.16 -17.21
CA THR A 185 22.23 3.02 -18.38
C THR A 185 20.93 2.56 -19.00
N PRO A 186 19.79 3.06 -18.49
CA PRO A 186 18.50 2.55 -18.91
C PRO A 186 18.30 2.86 -20.39
N LYS A 187 17.90 1.84 -21.15
CA LYS A 187 17.49 2.01 -22.55
C LYS A 187 16.01 2.37 -22.57
N ILE A 188 15.64 3.28 -23.45
CA ILE A 188 14.23 3.61 -23.68
C ILE A 188 13.59 2.37 -24.32
N PRO A 189 12.60 1.72 -23.67
CA PRO A 189 11.95 0.56 -24.26
C PRO A 189 11.15 0.95 -25.50
N ASP A 190 11.10 0.07 -26.49
CA ASP A 190 10.36 0.30 -27.73
C ASP A 190 8.89 0.64 -27.45
N GLY A 191 8.39 1.70 -28.09
CA GLY A 191 7.02 2.19 -27.89
C GLY A 191 6.80 2.99 -26.60
N THR A 192 7.83 3.22 -25.79
CA THR A 192 7.76 4.13 -24.64
C THR A 192 8.03 5.56 -25.08
N ASP A 193 7.13 6.47 -24.71
CA ASP A 193 7.32 7.89 -24.93
C ASP A 193 8.48 8.43 -24.06
N GLN A 194 9.29 9.33 -24.63
CA GLN A 194 10.49 9.89 -24.01
C GLN A 194 10.18 10.59 -22.68
N GLU A 195 9.07 11.34 -22.61
CA GLU A 195 8.68 12.09 -21.42
C GLU A 195 8.29 11.13 -20.29
N ASN A 196 7.55 10.08 -20.61
CA ASN A 196 7.23 9.01 -19.65
C ASN A 196 8.50 8.31 -19.15
N PHE A 197 9.43 8.01 -20.04
CA PHE A 197 10.71 7.38 -19.67
C PHE A 197 11.53 8.30 -18.76
N GLU A 198 11.69 9.58 -19.09
CA GLU A 198 12.42 10.53 -18.25
C GLU A 198 11.76 10.77 -16.89
N GLY A 199 10.43 10.80 -16.85
CA GLY A 199 9.66 10.88 -15.61
C GLY A 199 9.95 9.68 -14.70
N LEU A 200 9.96 8.47 -15.27
CA LEU A 200 10.25 7.23 -14.55
C LEU A 200 11.71 7.13 -14.10
N SER A 201 12.64 7.47 -14.99
CA SER A 201 14.10 7.31 -14.80
C SER A 201 14.72 8.39 -13.92
N ASN A 202 14.09 9.58 -13.82
CA ASN A 202 14.62 10.69 -13.04
C ASN A 202 13.73 11.06 -11.86
N GLN A 203 12.48 11.44 -12.13
CA GLN A 203 11.63 12.05 -11.10
C GLN A 203 11.02 11.02 -10.16
N LEU A 204 10.88 9.78 -10.64
CA LEU A 204 10.30 8.65 -9.92
C LEU A 204 11.34 7.56 -9.64
N ALA A 205 12.63 7.90 -9.81
CA ALA A 205 13.72 6.98 -9.59
C ALA A 205 13.71 6.46 -8.14
N PRO A 206 13.67 5.13 -7.95
CA PRO A 206 13.80 4.52 -6.62
C PRO A 206 15.21 4.66 -6.05
N ILE A 207 16.23 4.88 -6.89
CA ILE A 207 17.62 5.04 -6.46
C ILE A 207 18.02 6.53 -6.51
N GLU A 208 18.81 6.94 -5.53
CA GLU A 208 19.48 8.23 -5.47
C GLU A 208 21.00 8.01 -5.40
N SER A 209 21.71 8.63 -6.34
CA SER A 209 23.14 8.47 -6.55
C SER A 209 23.82 9.85 -6.68
N ASP A 210 25.04 9.98 -6.17
CA ASP A 210 25.88 11.19 -6.35
C ASP A 210 26.64 11.18 -7.70
N GLY A 211 26.42 10.18 -8.55
CA GLY A 211 27.03 10.06 -9.87
C GLY A 211 27.92 8.83 -10.03
N THR A 212 28.69 8.78 -11.10
CA THR A 212 29.41 7.56 -11.57
C THR A 212 30.46 7.02 -10.60
N LEU A 213 30.94 7.84 -9.67
CA LEU A 213 31.89 7.42 -8.63
C LEU A 213 31.21 7.05 -7.31
N ASP A 214 29.88 7.01 -7.29
CA ASP A 214 29.13 6.72 -6.08
C ASP A 214 29.25 5.25 -5.66
N SER A 215 29.97 5.03 -4.56
CA SER A 215 30.11 3.71 -3.95
C SER A 215 28.92 3.32 -3.07
N TYR A 216 28.04 4.26 -2.72
CA TYR A 216 26.91 4.04 -1.82
C TYR A 216 25.64 4.74 -2.32
N GLU A 217 24.85 4.01 -3.10
CA GLU A 217 23.57 4.49 -3.60
C GLU A 217 22.48 4.27 -2.54
N TRP A 218 21.58 5.24 -2.42
CA TRP A 218 20.39 5.09 -1.59
C TRP A 218 19.27 4.48 -2.42
N ASP A 219 18.54 3.51 -1.85
CA ASP A 219 17.51 2.75 -2.55
C ASP A 219 16.22 2.72 -1.73
N LEU A 220 15.13 3.22 -2.32
CA LEU A 220 13.80 3.30 -1.74
C LEU A 220 13.27 1.93 -1.28
N PHE A 221 13.42 0.91 -2.11
CA PHE A 221 12.87 -0.41 -1.86
C PHE A 221 13.65 -1.12 -0.76
N ASN A 222 14.98 -1.12 -0.85
CA ASN A 222 15.84 -1.71 0.18
C ASN A 222 15.67 -1.04 1.54
N ARG A 223 15.35 0.26 1.55
CA ARG A 223 15.15 1.03 2.78
C ARG A 223 13.83 0.70 3.48
N PHE A 224 12.73 0.56 2.74
CA PHE A 224 11.39 0.54 3.33
C PHE A 224 10.63 -0.77 3.17
N LEU A 225 10.95 -1.60 2.18
CA LEU A 225 10.28 -2.89 2.01
C LEU A 225 10.92 -3.94 2.92
N THR A 226 10.06 -4.66 3.66
CA THR A 226 10.49 -5.75 4.54
C THR A 226 10.28 -7.12 3.94
N VAL A 227 9.45 -7.21 2.90
CA VAL A 227 9.18 -8.43 2.14
C VAL A 227 10.21 -8.57 1.01
N SER A 228 10.63 -9.81 0.74
CA SER A 228 11.56 -10.15 -0.34
C SER A 228 11.12 -11.44 -1.02
N THR A 229 11.36 -11.55 -2.32
CA THR A 229 11.11 -12.77 -3.11
C THR A 229 12.03 -13.94 -2.73
N GLU A 230 13.15 -13.66 -2.04
CA GLU A 230 14.13 -14.65 -1.62
C GLU A 230 13.70 -15.45 -0.40
N ARG A 231 12.82 -14.87 0.45
CA ARG A 231 12.36 -15.49 1.69
C ARG A 231 11.00 -16.15 1.47
N LYS A 232 10.88 -17.44 1.80
CA LYS A 232 9.62 -18.18 1.64
C LYS A 232 8.54 -17.67 2.58
N GLU A 233 8.94 -17.12 3.72
CA GLU A 233 8.08 -16.58 4.76
C GLU A 233 7.50 -15.21 4.39
N GLY A 234 7.86 -14.62 3.24
CA GLY A 234 7.39 -13.31 2.83
C GLY A 234 5.86 -13.20 2.69
N LEU A 235 5.16 -14.31 2.40
CA LEU A 235 3.70 -14.35 2.34
C LEU A 235 3.03 -14.34 3.72
N ASP A 236 3.75 -14.76 4.76
CA ASP A 236 3.19 -14.89 6.11
C ASP A 236 3.22 -13.55 6.88
N ASP A 237 4.02 -12.58 6.42
CA ASP A 237 4.02 -11.22 6.97
C ASP A 237 2.82 -10.42 6.48
N LYS A 238 1.70 -10.60 7.19
CA LYS A 238 0.44 -9.89 6.96
C LYS A 238 0.57 -8.37 7.08
N HIS A 239 1.61 -7.83 7.73
CA HIS A 239 1.74 -6.41 8.02
C HIS A 239 2.84 -5.71 7.21
N SER A 240 3.38 -6.38 6.20
CA SER A 240 4.49 -5.87 5.38
C SER A 240 4.16 -4.56 4.65
N LEU A 241 2.91 -4.34 4.21
CA LEU A 241 2.53 -3.08 3.55
C LEU A 241 2.39 -1.94 4.55
N SER A 242 1.76 -2.19 5.71
CA SER A 242 1.65 -1.14 6.73
C SER A 242 2.99 -0.74 7.30
N LEU A 243 3.92 -1.69 7.47
CA LEU A 243 5.26 -1.40 7.94
C LEU A 243 6.03 -0.52 6.94
N ALA A 244 6.00 -0.85 5.65
CA ALA A 244 6.61 -0.04 4.60
C ALA A 244 6.03 1.39 4.56
N GLY A 245 4.69 1.51 4.60
CA GLY A 245 4.02 2.81 4.57
C GLY A 245 4.27 3.67 5.82
N VAL A 246 4.30 3.06 7.01
CA VAL A 246 4.58 3.76 8.27
C VAL A 246 6.02 4.27 8.31
N ASN A 247 6.99 3.43 7.93
CA ASN A 247 8.40 3.80 7.92
C ASN A 247 8.66 4.95 6.94
N TYR A 248 8.12 4.84 5.71
CA TYR A 248 8.25 5.88 4.70
C TYR A 248 7.64 7.21 5.17
N TYR A 249 6.41 7.18 5.69
CA TYR A 249 5.75 8.39 6.17
C TYR A 249 6.49 9.02 7.35
N ALA A 250 6.97 8.23 8.31
CA ALA A 250 7.71 8.74 9.46
C ALA A 250 9.00 9.47 9.04
N GLU A 251 9.74 8.91 8.09
CA GLU A 251 10.97 9.49 7.56
C GLU A 251 10.68 10.80 6.78
N GLU A 252 9.59 10.82 5.99
CA GLU A 252 9.10 12.04 5.33
C GLU A 252 8.76 13.17 6.33
N GLN A 253 8.10 12.83 7.44
CA GLN A 253 7.77 13.81 8.49
C GLN A 253 9.03 14.36 9.16
N GLN A 254 10.02 13.51 9.44
CA GLN A 254 11.28 13.95 10.02
C GLN A 254 12.01 14.93 9.09
N PHE A 255 12.07 14.65 7.80
CA PHE A 255 12.75 15.52 6.83
C PHE A 255 12.07 16.87 6.66
N SER A 256 10.73 16.91 6.76
CA SER A 256 9.96 18.16 6.78
C SER A 256 10.37 19.12 7.89
N THR A 257 10.91 18.60 9.00
CA THR A 257 11.32 19.42 10.15
C THR A 257 12.79 19.83 10.13
N ARG A 258 13.63 19.18 9.32
CA ARG A 258 15.11 19.34 9.31
C ARG A 258 15.63 20.36 8.29
N PHE A 259 14.76 21.10 7.60
CA PHE A 259 15.05 21.95 6.43
C PHE A 259 16.07 23.11 6.60
N LEU A 260 16.85 23.19 7.68
CA LEU A 260 17.57 24.43 8.00
C LEU A 260 19.09 24.38 8.05
N ARG A 261 19.80 23.24 8.03
CA ARG A 261 21.28 23.24 8.11
C ARG A 261 21.89 22.00 7.44
N GLU A 262 22.89 22.21 6.56
CA GLU A 262 23.77 21.22 5.87
C GLU A 262 23.40 20.78 4.43
N PRO A 263 24.40 20.37 3.60
CA PRO A 263 24.13 19.74 2.30
C PRO A 263 23.25 18.50 2.49
N TYR A 264 22.12 18.46 1.80
CA TYR A 264 21.09 17.44 1.97
C TYR A 264 21.67 16.02 1.82
N PRO A 265 21.59 15.19 2.87
CA PRO A 265 21.84 13.76 2.78
C PRO A 265 21.00 13.10 1.65
N LYS A 266 21.54 12.04 1.02
CA LYS A 266 20.92 11.39 -0.16
C LYS A 266 19.47 10.97 0.07
N ASP A 267 19.21 10.32 1.20
CA ASP A 267 17.88 9.93 1.66
C ASP A 267 16.91 11.13 1.70
N VAL A 268 17.35 12.27 2.21
CA VAL A 268 16.54 13.49 2.25
C VAL A 268 16.21 14.00 0.84
N ARG A 269 17.20 14.03 -0.06
CA ARG A 269 16.98 14.46 -1.45
C ARG A 269 16.02 13.53 -2.17
N ALA A 270 16.22 12.22 -2.03
CA ALA A 270 15.41 11.19 -2.65
C ALA A 270 13.95 11.28 -2.19
N VAL A 271 13.70 11.30 -0.88
CA VAL A 271 12.35 11.39 -0.31
C VAL A 271 11.70 12.73 -0.67
N THR A 272 12.46 13.84 -0.65
CA THR A 272 11.95 15.16 -1.07
C THR A 272 11.55 15.16 -2.55
N ARG A 273 12.37 14.58 -3.44
CA ARG A 273 12.07 14.43 -4.87
C ARG A 273 10.78 13.63 -5.08
N LEU A 274 10.65 12.51 -4.39
CA LEU A 274 9.49 11.61 -4.47
C LEU A 274 8.21 12.23 -3.86
N ARG A 275 8.33 13.32 -3.09
CA ARG A 275 7.18 14.02 -2.52
C ARG A 275 6.55 15.07 -3.44
N LYS A 276 7.28 15.61 -4.43
CA LYS A 276 7.02 16.91 -5.10
C LYS A 276 5.62 17.16 -5.74
N ASP A 277 4.67 16.24 -5.68
CA ASP A 277 3.35 16.34 -6.31
C ASP A 277 2.16 16.18 -5.34
N ARG A 278 2.27 16.66 -4.10
CA ARG A 278 1.10 16.76 -3.20
C ARG A 278 0.23 17.97 -3.51
#